data_AF-A0A1Q8Q8P7-F1
#
_entry.id   AF-A0A1Q8Q8P7-F1
#
_cell.length_a   1.000
_cell.length_b   1.000
_cell.length_c   1.000
_cell.angle_alpha   90.00
_cell.angle_beta   90.00
_cell.angle_gamma   90.00
#
_symmetry.space_group_name_H-M   'P 1'
#
loop_
_entity.id
_entity.type
_entity.pdbx_description
1 polymer ?
#
loop_
_entity_poly.entity_id
_entity_poly.type
_entity_poly.pdbx_seq_one_letter_code
_entity_poly.pdbx_strand_id
1 'polypeptide(L)'
;MGKTIVEIKELINKAHATRDEATGIYRAWRQKYDQEAGKIRSSRELTQEGQDKLIAALNKRKEIEVMKLAESQVSLYRKYLDDAYKAADKIAYAPLPKVDEEKAARWEKSFGELKTQVMLSDPKKALQMISDFVTNTDEQALVDRVRHEFSSLIAPVI
;
A
#
# COMPACT_ATOMS: atom_id res chain seq x y z
N MET A 1 -5.61 5.31 19.85
CA MET A 1 -4.62 4.91 18.81
C MET A 1 -5.37 4.51 17.54
N GLY A 2 -5.83 5.47 16.72
CA GLY A 2 -6.69 5.21 15.55
C GLY A 2 -6.22 5.87 14.25
N LYS A 3 -4.96 6.33 14.20
CA LYS A 3 -4.46 7.18 13.09
C LYS A 3 -3.79 6.43 11.93
N THR A 4 -3.44 5.15 12.06
CA THR A 4 -2.45 4.54 11.14
C THR A 4 -3.04 3.91 9.86
N ILE A 5 -4.25 3.33 9.90
CA ILE A 5 -4.89 2.77 8.68
C ILE A 5 -5.35 3.88 7.73
N VAL A 6 -5.80 5.01 8.28
CA VAL A 6 -6.19 6.19 7.50
C VAL A 6 -4.97 6.75 6.76
N GLU A 7 -3.83 6.88 7.45
CA GLU A 7 -2.55 7.32 6.85
C GLU A 7 -2.08 6.39 5.71
N ILE A 8 -2.22 5.07 5.87
CA ILE A 8 -1.89 4.09 4.79
C ILE A 8 -2.79 4.31 3.57
N LYS A 9 -4.10 4.46 3.78
CA LYS A 9 -5.04 4.73 2.69
C LYS A 9 -4.73 6.06 1.98
N GLU A 10 -4.34 7.09 2.73
CA GLU A 10 -3.92 8.36 2.16
C GLU A 10 -2.65 8.23 1.30
N LEU A 11 -1.66 7.45 1.72
CA LEU A 11 -0.44 7.20 0.94
C LEU A 11 -0.75 6.45 -0.36
N ILE A 12 -1.61 5.43 -0.31
CA ILE A 12 -2.08 4.71 -1.51
C ILE A 12 -2.83 5.66 -2.45
N ASN A 13 -3.72 6.50 -1.90
CA ASN A 13 -4.45 7.49 -2.70
C ASN A 13 -3.51 8.51 -3.35
N LYS A 14 -2.47 8.96 -2.65
CA LYS A 14 -1.42 9.85 -3.21
C LYS A 14 -0.65 9.18 -4.34
N ALA A 15 -0.33 7.89 -4.21
CA ALA A 15 0.29 7.12 -5.29
C ALA A 15 -0.62 7.08 -6.53
N HIS A 16 -1.90 6.76 -6.37
CA HIS A 16 -2.86 6.79 -7.48
C HIS A 16 -3.03 8.18 -8.09
N ALA A 17 -3.14 9.22 -7.26
CA ALA A 17 -3.21 10.60 -7.75
C ALA A 17 -2.00 10.98 -8.60
N THR A 18 -0.78 10.59 -8.18
CA THR A 18 0.45 10.83 -8.96
C THR A 18 0.39 10.15 -10.33
N ARG A 19 -0.13 8.91 -10.38
CA ARG A 19 -0.31 8.18 -11.65
C ARG A 19 -1.33 8.87 -12.55
N ASP A 20 -2.46 9.28 -12.00
CA ASP A 20 -3.57 9.84 -12.76
C ASP A 20 -3.25 11.27 -13.25
N GLU A 21 -2.50 12.04 -12.46
CA GLU A 21 -2.03 13.39 -12.79
C GLU A 21 -0.91 13.39 -13.86
N ALA A 22 -0.18 12.28 -14.02
CA ALA A 22 0.89 12.14 -15.00
C ALA A 22 0.44 12.46 -16.45
N THR A 23 -0.82 12.13 -16.79
CA THR A 23 -1.38 12.46 -18.11
C THR A 23 -1.51 13.98 -18.30
N GLY A 24 -1.95 14.71 -17.27
CA GLY A 24 -2.06 16.16 -17.29
C GLY A 24 -0.70 16.84 -17.41
N ILE A 25 0.28 16.35 -16.65
CA ILE A 25 1.67 16.85 -16.69
C ILE A 25 2.28 16.63 -18.08
N TYR A 26 2.11 15.44 -18.67
CA TYR A 26 2.61 15.17 -20.02
C TYR A 26 1.94 16.04 -21.08
N ARG A 27 0.62 16.27 -21.01
CA ARG A 27 -0.09 17.19 -21.92
C ARG A 27 0.46 18.61 -21.82
N ALA A 28 0.67 19.12 -20.60
CA ALA A 28 1.24 20.45 -20.39
C ALA A 28 2.67 20.56 -20.95
N TRP A 29 3.49 19.53 -20.74
CA TRP A 29 4.83 19.45 -21.36
C TRP A 29 4.74 19.46 -22.89
N ARG A 30 3.84 18.66 -23.47
CA ARG A 30 3.68 18.54 -24.92
C ARG A 30 3.22 19.86 -25.53
N GLN A 31 2.28 20.56 -24.88
CA GLN A 31 1.81 21.86 -25.33
C GLN A 31 2.95 22.89 -25.38
N LYS A 32 3.82 22.92 -24.36
CA LYS A 32 5.01 23.81 -24.35
C LYS A 32 5.98 23.46 -25.48
N TYR A 33 6.21 22.17 -25.71
CA TYR A 33 7.03 21.70 -26.84
C TYR A 33 6.46 22.18 -28.18
N ASP A 34 5.17 21.96 -28.42
CA ASP A 34 4.52 22.33 -29.68
C ASP A 34 4.53 23.85 -29.91
N GLN A 35 4.41 24.65 -28.85
CA GLN A 35 4.55 26.11 -28.92
C GLN A 35 5.98 26.55 -29.28
N GLU A 36 7.00 25.98 -28.64
CA GLU A 36 8.41 26.28 -28.95
C GLU A 36 8.76 25.85 -30.39
N ALA A 37 8.35 24.65 -30.80
CA ALA A 37 8.57 24.14 -32.15
C ALA A 37 7.82 24.98 -33.20
N GLY A 38 6.59 25.40 -32.90
CA GLY A 38 5.79 26.28 -33.75
C GLY A 38 6.48 27.61 -34.00
N LYS A 39 7.04 28.24 -32.95
CA LYS A 39 7.82 29.49 -33.08
C LYS A 39 9.00 29.33 -34.03
N ILE A 40 9.78 28.24 -33.89
CA ILE A 40 10.93 27.96 -34.76
C ILE A 40 10.49 27.80 -36.22
N ARG A 41 9.46 26.98 -36.48
CA ARG A 41 8.96 26.71 -37.83
C ARG A 41 8.33 27.92 -38.52
N SER A 42 7.70 28.80 -37.74
CA SER A 42 7.08 30.02 -38.26
C SER A 42 8.06 31.18 -38.46
N SER A 43 9.32 31.03 -38.03
CA SER A 43 10.31 32.11 -38.11
C SER A 43 10.73 32.36 -39.55
N ARG A 44 10.45 33.57 -40.04
CA ARG A 44 10.87 34.05 -41.36
C ARG A 44 12.35 34.42 -41.44
N GLU A 45 13.01 34.54 -40.28
CA GLU A 45 14.43 34.92 -40.17
C GLU A 45 15.37 33.72 -40.38
N LEU A 46 14.83 32.50 -40.34
CA LEU A 46 15.59 31.26 -40.47
C LEU A 46 15.40 30.64 -41.85
N THR A 47 16.49 30.13 -42.41
CA THR A 47 16.43 29.21 -43.56
C THR A 47 15.86 27.87 -43.11
N GLN A 48 15.37 27.06 -44.05
CA GLN A 48 14.86 25.71 -43.76
C GLN A 48 15.89 24.87 -42.97
N GLU A 49 17.15 24.90 -43.40
CA GLU A 49 18.25 24.20 -42.71
C GLU A 49 18.48 24.73 -41.28
N GLY A 50 18.34 26.04 -41.08
CA GLY A 50 18.44 26.66 -39.76
C GLY A 50 17.29 26.26 -38.84
N GLN A 51 16.07 26.19 -39.37
CA GLN A 51 14.90 25.69 -38.63
C GLN A 51 15.10 24.22 -38.22
N ASP A 52 15.57 23.37 -39.13
CA ASP A 52 15.78 21.94 -38.87
C ASP A 52 16.83 21.72 -37.78
N LYS A 53 17.94 22.48 -37.80
CA LYS A 53 18.98 22.43 -36.75
C LYS A 53 18.43 22.84 -35.38
N LEU A 54 17.63 23.90 -35.32
CA LEU A 54 17.04 24.37 -34.07
C LEU A 54 15.97 23.41 -33.53
N ILE A 55 15.16 22.81 -34.41
CA ILE A 55 14.22 21.75 -34.02
C ILE A 55 14.96 20.52 -33.50
N ALA A 56 16.06 20.10 -34.14
CA ALA A 56 16.87 18.99 -33.65
C ALA A 56 17.47 19.28 -32.26
N ALA A 57 17.95 20.50 -32.02
CA ALA A 57 18.44 20.93 -30.71
C ALA A 57 17.31 20.96 -29.66
N LEU A 58 16.13 21.48 -30.04
CA LEU A 58 14.94 21.48 -29.19
C LEU A 58 14.54 20.06 -28.78
N ASN A 59 14.51 19.13 -29.74
CA ASN A 59 14.18 17.73 -29.51
C ASN A 59 15.10 17.10 -28.48
N LYS A 60 16.43 17.23 -28.66
CA LYS A 60 17.41 16.69 -27.70
C LYS A 60 17.20 17.23 -26.28
N ARG A 61 16.98 18.54 -26.14
CA ARG A 61 16.73 19.16 -24.83
C ARG A 61 15.44 18.64 -24.19
N LYS A 62 14.37 18.56 -24.98
CA LYS A 62 13.03 18.19 -24.51
C LYS A 62 12.91 16.69 -24.22
N GLU A 63 13.68 15.86 -24.92
CA GLU A 63 13.84 14.44 -24.63
C GLU A 63 14.44 14.20 -23.24
N ILE A 64 15.52 14.90 -22.88
CA ILE A 64 16.09 14.82 -21.54
C ILE A 64 15.09 15.32 -20.48
N GLU A 65 14.36 16.39 -20.78
CA GLU A 65 13.36 16.95 -19.88
C GLU A 65 12.23 15.94 -19.59
N VAL A 66 11.70 15.27 -20.62
CA VAL A 66 10.61 14.30 -20.46
C VAL A 66 11.07 13.01 -19.78
N MET A 67 12.30 12.56 -20.02
CA MET A 67 12.88 11.42 -19.32
C MET A 67 12.99 11.71 -17.81
N LYS A 68 13.55 12.86 -17.42
CA LYS A 68 13.62 13.27 -16.01
C LYS A 68 12.24 13.39 -15.37
N LEU A 69 11.26 13.90 -16.13
CA LEU A 69 9.88 14.00 -15.66
C LEU A 69 9.30 12.61 -15.40
N ALA A 70 9.45 11.67 -16.33
CA ALA A 70 8.99 10.29 -16.15
C ALA A 70 9.68 9.60 -14.96
N GLU A 71 11.00 9.72 -14.83
CA GLU A 71 11.76 9.17 -13.71
C GLU A 71 11.27 9.72 -12.36
N SER A 72 11.03 11.03 -12.28
CA SER A 72 10.54 11.68 -11.05
C SER A 72 9.15 11.17 -10.64
N GLN A 73 8.25 10.98 -11.61
CA GLN A 73 6.90 10.49 -11.37
C GLN A 73 6.91 9.04 -10.90
N VAL A 74 7.72 8.18 -11.54
CA VAL A 74 7.89 6.79 -11.12
C VAL A 74 8.51 6.70 -9.73
N SER A 75 9.51 7.55 -9.43
CA SER A 75 10.13 7.60 -8.12
C SER A 75 9.15 8.00 -7.02
N LEU A 76 8.35 9.06 -7.25
CA LEU A 76 7.31 9.52 -6.31
C LEU A 76 6.24 8.46 -6.08
N TYR A 77 5.75 7.83 -7.16
CA TYR A 77 4.78 6.74 -7.06
C TYR A 77 5.30 5.59 -6.20
N ARG A 78 6.53 5.11 -6.50
CA ARG A 78 7.16 4.03 -5.74
C ARG A 78 7.39 4.40 -4.29
N LYS A 79 7.81 5.64 -4.02
CA LYS A 79 8.03 6.15 -2.67
C LYS A 79 6.75 6.09 -1.84
N TYR A 80 5.62 6.57 -2.36
CA TYR A 80 4.36 6.51 -1.63
C TYR A 80 3.90 5.08 -1.32
N LEU A 81 4.14 4.15 -2.25
CA LEU A 81 3.84 2.73 -2.01
C LEU A 81 4.78 2.09 -0.97
N ASP A 82 6.07 2.40 -1.03
CA ASP A 82 7.05 1.90 -0.06
C ASP A 82 6.77 2.43 1.35
N ASP A 83 6.41 3.72 1.47
CA ASP A 83 5.99 4.33 2.74
C ASP A 83 4.70 3.69 3.27
N ALA A 84 3.72 3.41 2.39
CA ALA A 84 2.49 2.70 2.76
C ALA A 84 2.79 1.27 3.24
N TYR A 85 3.70 0.56 2.55
CA TYR A 85 4.12 -0.78 2.94
C TYR A 85 4.78 -0.79 4.32
N LYS A 86 5.75 0.10 4.55
CA LYS A 86 6.42 0.22 5.87
C LYS A 86 5.44 0.56 6.99
N ALA A 87 4.47 1.42 6.73
CA ALA A 87 3.44 1.75 7.70
C ALA A 87 2.54 0.54 8.00
N ALA A 88 2.17 -0.24 6.99
CA ALA A 88 1.40 -1.48 7.16
C ALA A 88 2.20 -2.56 7.92
N ASP A 89 3.48 -2.74 7.57
CA ASP A 89 4.41 -3.67 8.20
C ASP A 89 4.56 -3.36 9.70
N LYS A 90 4.72 -2.08 10.04
CA LYS A 90 4.79 -1.62 11.43
C LYS A 90 3.52 -1.93 12.23
N ILE A 91 2.34 -1.90 11.61
CA ILE A 91 1.08 -2.29 12.27
C ILE A 91 1.02 -3.80 12.43
N ALA A 92 1.34 -4.56 11.37
CA ALA A 92 1.26 -6.01 11.35
C ALA A 92 2.19 -6.66 12.38
N TYR A 93 3.37 -6.07 12.59
CA TYR A 93 4.38 -6.52 13.53
C TYR A 93 4.51 -5.62 14.77
N ALA A 94 3.52 -4.76 15.05
CA ALA A 94 3.52 -3.96 16.26
C ALA A 94 3.54 -4.89 17.48
N PRO A 95 4.44 -4.68 18.46
CA PRO A 95 4.45 -5.48 19.67
C PRO A 95 3.11 -5.31 20.38
N LEU A 96 2.41 -6.42 20.58
CA LEU A 96 1.11 -6.44 21.23
C LEU A 96 1.27 -5.96 22.68
N PRO A 97 0.36 -5.12 23.19
CA PRO A 97 0.44 -4.64 24.56
C PRO A 97 0.47 -5.82 25.53
N LYS A 98 1.30 -5.71 26.58
CA LYS A 98 1.33 -6.71 27.65
C LYS A 98 -0.05 -6.81 28.28
N VAL A 99 -0.61 -8.02 28.24
CA VAL A 99 -1.86 -8.39 28.90
C VAL A 99 -1.62 -8.43 30.40
N ASP A 100 -2.63 -8.03 31.17
CA ASP A 100 -2.66 -8.25 32.61
C ASP A 100 -2.51 -9.75 32.92
N GLU A 101 -1.59 -10.11 33.81
CA GLU A 101 -1.29 -11.52 34.13
C GLU A 101 -2.52 -12.30 34.58
N GLU A 102 -3.45 -11.68 35.31
CA GLU A 102 -4.68 -12.36 35.73
C GLU A 102 -5.61 -12.64 34.54
N LYS A 103 -5.70 -11.72 33.60
CA LYS A 103 -6.52 -11.88 32.40
C LYS A 103 -5.93 -12.90 31.44
N ALA A 104 -4.60 -12.89 31.28
CA ALA A 104 -3.89 -13.91 30.51
C ALA A 104 -4.14 -15.30 31.10
N ALA A 105 -4.04 -15.45 32.42
CA ALA A 105 -4.27 -16.74 33.09
C ALA A 105 -5.71 -17.24 32.94
N ARG A 106 -6.71 -16.35 33.09
CA ARG A 106 -8.12 -16.70 32.86
C ARG A 106 -8.37 -17.10 31.41
N TRP A 107 -7.80 -16.36 30.47
CA TRP A 107 -7.92 -16.65 29.06
C TRP A 107 -7.26 -17.97 28.69
N GLU A 108 -6.06 -18.26 29.19
CA GLU A 108 -5.34 -19.52 28.96
C GLU A 108 -6.17 -20.72 29.41
N LYS A 109 -6.82 -20.60 30.58
CA LYS A 109 -7.73 -21.62 31.10
C LYS A 109 -8.95 -21.81 30.18
N SER A 110 -9.63 -20.72 29.82
CA SER A 110 -10.78 -20.78 28.90
C SER A 110 -10.40 -21.29 27.51
N PHE A 111 -9.19 -21.02 27.05
CA PHE A 111 -8.65 -21.51 25.79
C PHE A 111 -8.36 -23.01 25.84
N GLY A 112 -7.82 -23.52 26.95
CA GLY A 112 -7.67 -24.96 27.20
C GLY A 112 -9.03 -25.68 27.19
N GLU A 113 -10.03 -25.10 27.87
CA GLU A 113 -11.40 -25.63 27.87
C GLU A 113 -12.01 -25.63 26.46
N LEU A 114 -11.79 -24.58 25.67
CA LEU A 114 -12.21 -24.52 24.27
C LEU A 114 -11.59 -25.63 23.43
N LYS A 115 -10.27 -25.85 23.54
CA LYS A 115 -9.58 -26.93 22.80
C LYS A 115 -10.22 -28.29 23.10
N THR A 116 -10.50 -28.57 24.38
CA THR A 116 -11.18 -29.81 24.77
C THR A 116 -12.60 -29.89 24.21
N GLN A 117 -13.38 -28.80 24.27
CA GLN A 117 -14.74 -28.76 23.73
C GLN A 117 -14.77 -28.96 22.21
N VAL A 118 -13.84 -28.34 21.49
CA VAL A 118 -13.66 -28.49 20.04
C VAL A 118 -13.32 -29.93 19.67
N MET A 119 -12.41 -30.57 20.41
CA MET A 119 -12.04 -31.97 20.19
C MET A 119 -13.22 -32.95 20.40
N LEU A 120 -14.15 -32.60 21.27
CA LEU A 120 -15.32 -33.43 21.61
C LEU A 120 -16.59 -33.05 20.84
N SER A 121 -16.54 -32.05 19.96
CA SER A 121 -17.70 -31.52 19.23
C SER A 121 -17.68 -31.89 17.76
N ASP A 122 -18.87 -31.92 17.14
CA ASP A 122 -18.98 -32.08 15.69
C ASP A 122 -18.31 -30.89 14.96
N PRO A 123 -17.75 -31.10 13.75
CA PRO A 123 -16.98 -30.07 13.04
C PRO A 123 -17.70 -28.73 12.86
N LYS A 124 -19.00 -28.77 12.55
CA LYS A 124 -19.82 -27.55 12.38
C LYS A 124 -19.99 -26.77 13.69
N LYS A 125 -20.10 -27.48 14.80
CA LYS A 125 -20.24 -26.90 16.15
C LYS A 125 -18.90 -26.38 16.66
N ALA A 126 -17.82 -27.11 16.38
CA ALA A 126 -16.45 -26.70 16.69
C ALA A 126 -16.05 -25.40 15.97
N LEU A 127 -16.37 -25.25 14.69
CA LEU A 127 -16.12 -23.99 13.95
C LEU A 127 -16.88 -22.81 14.57
N GLN A 128 -18.13 -23.01 14.98
CA GLN A 128 -18.91 -21.98 15.65
C GLN A 128 -18.28 -21.59 17.00
N MET A 129 -17.88 -22.56 17.81
CA MET A 129 -17.23 -22.31 19.11
C MET A 129 -15.91 -21.52 18.96
N ILE A 130 -15.09 -21.86 17.96
CA ILE A 130 -13.85 -21.13 17.65
C ILE A 130 -14.17 -19.69 17.24
N SER A 131 -15.16 -19.51 16.36
CA SER A 131 -15.59 -18.18 15.90
C SER A 131 -16.11 -17.32 17.07
N ASP A 132 -16.94 -17.89 17.94
CA ASP A 132 -17.50 -17.18 19.10
C ASP A 132 -16.41 -16.82 20.11
N PHE A 133 -15.44 -17.71 20.34
CA PHE A 133 -14.33 -17.45 21.26
C PHE A 133 -13.42 -16.31 20.78
N VAL A 134 -13.09 -16.28 19.49
CA VAL A 134 -12.28 -15.20 18.89
C VAL A 134 -13.04 -13.87 18.93
N THR A 135 -14.34 -13.89 18.64
CA THR A 135 -15.18 -12.69 18.64
C THR A 135 -15.35 -12.08 20.04
N ASN A 136 -15.37 -12.92 21.08
CA ASN A 136 -15.50 -12.51 22.48
C ASN A 136 -14.15 -12.19 23.17
N THR A 137 -13.02 -12.34 22.48
CA THR A 137 -11.71 -12.00 23.04
C THR A 137 -11.37 -10.56 22.70
N ASP A 138 -11.52 -9.66 23.68
CA ASP A 138 -11.29 -8.22 23.49
C ASP A 138 -9.80 -7.84 23.32
N GLU A 139 -8.89 -8.67 23.82
CA GLU A 139 -7.46 -8.34 23.86
C GLU A 139 -6.70 -8.91 22.65
N GLN A 140 -6.21 -8.00 21.81
CA GLN A 140 -5.52 -8.32 20.56
C GLN A 140 -4.29 -9.24 20.74
N ALA A 141 -3.60 -9.13 21.88
CA ALA A 141 -2.49 -9.99 22.27
C ALA A 141 -2.88 -11.46 22.46
N LEU A 142 -4.09 -11.70 22.96
CA LEU A 142 -4.63 -13.04 23.20
C LEU A 142 -5.22 -13.64 21.92
N VAL A 143 -5.84 -12.81 21.08
CA VAL A 143 -6.30 -13.24 19.74
C VAL A 143 -5.13 -13.72 18.88
N ASP A 144 -3.98 -13.05 18.92
CA ASP A 144 -2.81 -13.47 18.16
C ASP A 144 -2.23 -14.82 18.65
N ARG A 145 -2.42 -15.17 19.93
CA ARG A 145 -2.09 -16.53 20.42
C ARG A 145 -2.98 -17.60 19.80
N VAL A 146 -4.27 -17.32 19.57
CA VAL A 146 -5.17 -18.24 18.84
C VAL A 146 -4.64 -18.51 17.44
N ARG A 147 -4.15 -17.47 16.74
CA ARG A 147 -3.58 -17.59 15.39
C ARG A 147 -2.35 -18.52 15.39
N HIS A 148 -1.46 -18.40 16.38
CA HIS A 148 -0.28 -19.26 16.50
C HIS A 148 -0.63 -20.72 16.78
N GLU A 149 -1.73 -20.95 17.49
CA GLU A 149 -2.23 -22.27 17.88
C GLU A 149 -3.35 -22.79 16.96
N PHE A 150 -3.62 -22.10 15.85
CA PHE A 150 -4.76 -22.41 14.99
C PHE A 150 -4.69 -23.82 14.39
N SER A 151 -3.47 -24.28 14.06
CA SER A 151 -3.24 -25.63 13.54
C SER A 151 -3.61 -26.72 14.54
N SER A 152 -3.36 -26.51 15.84
CA SER A 152 -3.71 -27.47 16.90
C SER A 152 -5.21 -27.48 17.18
N LEU A 153 -5.87 -26.33 17.04
CA LEU A 153 -7.31 -26.16 17.20
C LEU A 153 -8.13 -26.82 16.08
N ILE A 154 -7.67 -26.72 14.83
CA ILE A 154 -8.46 -27.16 13.67
C ILE A 154 -8.20 -28.62 13.28
N ALA A 155 -7.10 -29.22 13.75
CA ALA A 155 -6.78 -30.63 13.50
C ALA A 155 -7.91 -31.63 13.82
N PRO A 156 -8.69 -31.51 14.91
CA PRO A 156 -9.83 -32.40 15.18
C PRO A 156 -11.10 -32.06 14.39
N VAL A 157 -11.13 -30.96 13.63
CA VAL A 157 -12.29 -30.45 12.89
C VAL A 157 -12.25 -30.86 11.40
N ILE A 158 -11.06 -31.10 10.86
CA ILE A 158 -10.79 -31.53 9.47
C ILE A 158 -10.74 -33.05 9.41
#